data_AF-A0A8C2UT06-F1
#
_entry.id   AF-A0A8C2UT06-F1
#
_cell.length_a   1.000
_cell.length_b   1.000
_cell.length_c   1.000
_cell.angle_alpha   90.00
_cell.angle_beta   90.00
_cell.angle_gamma   90.00
#
_symmetry.space_group_name_H-M   'P 1'
#
loop_
_entity.id
_entity.type
_entity.pdbx_description
1 polymer ?
#
loop_
_entity_poly.entity_id
_entity_poly.type
_entity_poly.pdbx_seq_one_letter_code
_entity_poly.pdbx_strand_id
1 'polypeptide(L)'
;MELTSTGSSFQSDLDFCPECGSVLPLPGAQDTLACTRCGFPVNVRDLEGKVVKTSVVDRRCSRCGHEGMAYHTRQMRSADEGQTVFYTCTNCKFQEKEDS
;
A
#
# COMPACT_ATOMS: atom_id res chain seq x y z
N MET A 1 -5.41 22.08 -38.82
CA MET A 1 -5.77 22.46 -37.44
C MET A 1 -6.56 21.30 -36.88
N GLU A 2 -5.89 20.33 -36.26
CA GLU A 2 -6.57 19.19 -35.64
C GLU A 2 -6.23 19.23 -34.16
N LEU A 3 -7.12 19.94 -33.43
CA LEU A 3 -7.20 19.96 -31.98
C LEU A 3 -8.10 18.79 -31.59
N THR A 4 -7.54 17.63 -31.26
CA THR A 4 -8.29 16.55 -30.61
C THR A 4 -7.49 15.99 -29.45
N SER A 5 -7.81 16.55 -28.28
CA SER A 5 -7.98 15.85 -27.00
C SER A 5 -6.85 14.92 -26.57
N THR A 6 -5.96 15.45 -25.73
CA THR A 6 -5.14 14.69 -24.79
C THR A 6 -6.04 13.92 -23.81
N GLY A 7 -6.57 12.79 -24.26
CA GLY A 7 -7.23 11.82 -23.40
C GLY A 7 -6.19 11.18 -22.49
N SER A 8 -6.25 11.51 -21.20
CA SER A 8 -5.45 10.86 -20.16
C SER A 8 -5.76 9.36 -20.16
N SER A 9 -4.86 8.55 -20.70
CA SER A 9 -5.03 7.09 -20.86
C SER A 9 -4.93 6.30 -19.54
N PHE A 10 -4.88 6.97 -18.40
CA PHE A 10 -4.87 6.32 -17.09
C PHE A 10 -6.02 6.83 -16.24
N GLN A 11 -7.00 5.98 -16.00
CA GLN A 11 -7.83 6.05 -14.80
C GLN A 11 -6.95 5.59 -13.63
N SER A 12 -5.97 6.40 -13.24
CA SER A 12 -5.11 6.07 -12.10
C SER A 12 -5.81 6.48 -10.82
N ASP A 13 -6.05 5.48 -9.95
CA ASP A 13 -6.29 5.73 -8.54
C ASP A 13 -5.25 6.71 -8.00
N LEU A 14 -5.69 7.60 -7.10
CA LEU A 14 -4.90 8.69 -6.51
C LEU A 14 -3.53 8.28 -5.92
N ASP A 15 -3.20 6.98 -5.84
CA ASP A 15 -1.89 6.48 -5.42
C ASP A 15 -0.80 6.58 -6.50
N PHE A 16 -1.17 6.82 -7.76
CA PHE A 16 -0.25 6.85 -8.90
C PHE A 16 -0.16 8.23 -9.56
N CYS A 17 1.05 8.61 -9.96
CA CYS A 17 1.32 9.87 -10.65
C CYS A 17 0.59 9.91 -12.01
N PRO A 18 -0.25 10.93 -12.29
CA PRO A 18 -1.07 11.00 -13.51
C PRO A 18 -0.24 11.12 -14.79
N GLU A 19 1.00 11.62 -14.71
CA GLU A 19 1.88 11.74 -15.88
C GLU A 19 2.71 10.48 -16.17
N CYS A 20 3.12 9.71 -15.15
CA CYS A 20 4.13 8.67 -15.34
C CYS A 20 3.78 7.31 -14.72
N GLY A 21 2.62 7.20 -14.05
CA GLY A 21 2.14 5.96 -13.41
C GLY A 21 3.01 5.45 -12.25
N SER A 22 3.95 6.25 -11.73
CA SER A 22 4.75 5.87 -10.57
C SER A 22 3.92 6.00 -9.29
N VAL A 23 4.06 5.05 -8.37
CA VAL A 23 3.53 5.17 -7.01
C VAL A 23 4.07 6.46 -6.38
N LEU A 24 3.17 7.30 -5.88
CA LEU A 24 3.51 8.53 -5.17
C LEU A 24 4.02 8.18 -3.76
N PRO A 25 5.07 8.85 -3.27
CA PRO A 25 5.58 8.62 -1.92
C PRO A 25 4.53 9.05 -0.88
N LEU A 26 4.54 8.43 0.31
CA LEU A 26 3.62 8.81 1.38
C LEU A 26 3.82 10.30 1.75
N PRO A 27 2.73 11.08 1.87
CA PRO A 27 2.81 12.45 2.36
C PRO A 27 3.27 12.44 3.82
N GLY A 28 4.40 13.10 4.06
CA GLY A 28 4.87 13.42 5.41
C GLY A 28 4.15 14.66 5.94
N ALA A 29 4.91 15.62 6.48
CA ALA A 29 4.38 16.86 7.03
C ALA A 29 4.20 18.01 6.00
N GLN A 30 4.29 17.74 4.70
CA GLN A 30 4.22 18.78 3.65
C GLN A 30 3.04 18.58 2.71
N ASP A 31 2.41 19.70 2.31
CA ASP A 31 1.18 19.74 1.52
C ASP A 31 1.33 19.40 0.03
N THR A 32 2.55 19.10 -0.42
CA THR A 32 2.84 18.83 -1.84
C THR A 32 3.81 17.66 -1.97
N LEU A 33 3.42 16.64 -2.72
CA LEU A 33 4.25 15.53 -3.11
C LEU A 33 4.87 15.79 -4.47
N ALA A 34 6.17 15.57 -4.61
CA ALA A 34 6.81 15.54 -5.92
C ALA A 34 7.01 14.08 -6.33
N CYS A 35 6.60 13.74 -7.55
CA CYS A 35 6.89 12.41 -8.09
C CYS A 35 8.41 12.21 -8.25
N THR A 36 8.98 11.16 -7.64
CA THR A 36 10.42 10.86 -7.71
C THR A 36 10.90 10.46 -9.12
N ARG A 37 9.98 10.18 -10.05
CA ARG A 37 10.30 9.76 -11.43
C ARG A 37 10.26 10.89 -12.44
N CYS A 38 9.24 11.74 -12.41
CA CYS A 38 9.03 12.82 -13.38
C CYS A 38 9.12 14.23 -12.78
N GLY A 39 9.11 14.36 -11.45
CA GLY A 39 9.10 15.65 -10.77
C GLY A 39 7.73 16.35 -10.73
N PHE A 40 6.67 15.70 -11.21
CA PHE A 40 5.34 16.30 -11.21
C PHE A 40 4.86 16.63 -9.77
N PRO A 41 4.45 17.88 -9.50
CA PRO A 41 3.92 18.28 -8.21
C PRO A 41 2.45 17.85 -8.08
N VAL A 42 2.17 17.07 -7.04
CA VAL A 42 0.83 16.58 -6.66
C VAL A 42 0.47 17.20 -5.32
N ASN A 43 -0.71 17.78 -5.19
CA ASN A 43 -1.17 18.32 -3.91
C ASN A 43 -1.69 17.19 -3.01
N VAL A 44 -1.31 17.20 -1.73
CA VAL A 44 -1.78 16.15 -0.80
C VAL A 44 -3.27 16.26 -0.50
N ARG A 45 -3.89 17.41 -0.76
CA ARG A 45 -5.34 17.59 -0.68
C ARG A 45 -6.10 16.64 -1.60
N ASP A 46 -5.51 16.27 -2.74
CA ASP A 46 -6.10 15.27 -3.64
C ASP A 46 -5.98 13.83 -3.09
N LEU A 47 -5.11 13.62 -2.09
CA LEU A 47 -4.89 12.32 -1.42
C LEU A 47 -5.63 12.20 -0.08
N GLU A 48 -6.30 13.27 0.33
CA GLU A 48 -6.96 13.40 1.63
C GLU A 48 -8.16 12.44 1.70
N GLY A 49 -8.01 11.36 2.45
CA GLY A 49 -9.04 10.32 2.62
C GLY A 49 -8.53 8.88 2.50
N LYS A 50 -7.29 8.66 2.02
CA LYS A 50 -6.69 7.32 1.98
C LYS A 50 -6.03 6.96 3.31
N VAL A 51 -6.80 6.32 4.18
CA VAL A 51 -6.24 5.63 5.35
C VAL A 51 -5.60 4.32 4.87
N VAL A 52 -4.28 4.21 4.98
CA VAL A 52 -3.57 2.93 4.79
C VAL A 52 -3.97 2.01 5.95
N LYS A 53 -5.06 1.28 5.78
CA LYS A 53 -5.48 0.23 6.70
C LYS A 53 -4.53 -0.95 6.52
N THR A 54 -3.46 -0.98 7.31
CA THR A 54 -2.75 -2.23 7.54
C THR A 54 -3.71 -3.18 8.26
N SER A 55 -3.87 -4.39 7.73
CA SER A 55 -4.74 -5.42 8.29
C SER A 55 -4.12 -6.02 9.55
N VAL A 56 -4.27 -5.30 10.67
CA VAL A 56 -3.85 -5.73 11.99
C VAL A 56 -4.94 -6.56 12.66
N VAL A 57 -4.56 -7.76 13.11
CA VAL A 57 -5.39 -8.63 13.93
C VAL A 57 -4.98 -8.47 15.39
N ASP A 58 -5.96 -8.57 16.28
CA ASP A 58 -5.78 -8.56 17.74
C ASP A 58 -5.22 -9.91 18.22
N ARG A 59 -3.98 -10.21 17.80
CA ARG A 59 -3.21 -11.39 18.19
C ARG A 59 -2.06 -10.94 19.08
N ARG A 60 -1.90 -11.59 20.23
CA ARG A 60 -0.79 -11.31 21.16
C ARG A 60 0.47 -11.97 20.64
N CYS A 61 1.54 -11.19 20.49
CA CYS A 61 2.83 -11.72 20.08
C CYS A 61 3.47 -12.58 21.19
N SER A 62 3.75 -13.85 20.90
CA SER A 62 4.42 -14.79 21.83
C SER A 62 5.84 -14.38 22.22
N ARG A 63 6.48 -13.46 21.49
CA ARG A 63 7.86 -13.01 21.76
C ARG A 63 7.94 -11.76 22.63
N CYS A 64 7.03 -10.80 22.47
CA CYS A 64 7.10 -9.51 23.16
C CYS A 64 5.85 -9.15 23.98
N GLY A 65 4.76 -9.90 23.84
CA GLY A 65 3.50 -9.63 24.54
C GLY A 65 2.68 -8.47 23.97
N HIS A 66 3.09 -7.85 22.86
CA HIS A 66 2.31 -6.79 22.21
C HIS A 66 1.02 -7.35 21.59
N GLU A 67 -0.09 -6.68 21.83
CA GLU A 67 -1.40 -6.95 21.23
C GLU A 67 -1.50 -6.16 19.91
N GLY A 68 -1.62 -6.89 18.80
CA GLY A 68 -1.64 -6.31 17.45
C GLY A 68 -0.55 -6.89 16.55
N MET A 69 -0.93 -7.78 15.64
CA MET A 69 -0.05 -8.34 14.61
C MET A 69 -0.64 -8.08 13.23
N ALA A 70 0.17 -7.68 12.26
CA ALA A 70 -0.26 -7.52 10.88
C ALA A 70 -0.34 -8.89 10.19
N TYR A 71 -1.49 -9.27 9.63
CA TYR A 71 -1.57 -10.47 8.80
C TYR A 71 -1.42 -10.11 7.33
N HIS A 72 -0.68 -10.93 6.59
CA HIS A 72 -0.56 -10.86 5.16
C HIS A 72 -0.69 -12.26 4.58
N THR A 73 -1.48 -12.37 3.54
CA THR A 73 -1.75 -13.64 2.90
C THR A 73 -0.94 -13.74 1.61
N ARG A 74 -0.18 -14.82 1.45
CA ARG A 74 0.65 -15.02 0.25
C ARG A 74 0.40 -16.41 -0.31
N GLN A 75 -0.06 -16.46 -1.55
CA GLN A 75 -0.11 -17.72 -2.29
C GLN A 75 1.32 -18.17 -2.58
N MET A 76 1.70 -19.31 -2.03
CA MET A 76 3.03 -19.90 -2.27
C MET A 76 2.99 -21.00 -3.34
N ARG A 77 1.82 -21.50 -3.73
CA ARG A 77 1.63 -22.69 -4.58
C ARG A 77 0.38 -22.57 -5.46
N SER A 78 0.21 -23.49 -6.42
CA SER A 78 -0.92 -23.55 -7.36
C SER A 78 -2.28 -23.51 -6.62
N ALA A 79 -3.34 -23.11 -7.33
CA ALA A 79 -4.68 -22.82 -6.80
C ALA A 79 -5.35 -23.92 -5.94
N ASP A 80 -4.81 -25.14 -5.91
CA ASP A 80 -5.35 -26.32 -5.21
C ASP A 80 -4.92 -26.41 -3.73
N GLU A 81 -3.86 -25.71 -3.31
CA GLU A 81 -3.46 -25.61 -1.90
C GLU A 81 -3.82 -24.20 -1.41
N GLY A 82 -4.60 -24.11 -0.32
CA GLY A 82 -5.17 -22.86 0.20
C GLY A 82 -4.17 -21.73 0.42
N GLN A 83 -4.69 -20.53 0.67
CA GLN A 83 -3.86 -19.37 0.89
C GLN A 83 -3.13 -19.44 2.25
N THR A 84 -1.80 -19.42 2.26
CA THR A 84 -1.02 -19.34 3.51
C THR A 84 -1.12 -17.95 4.12
N VAL A 85 -1.41 -17.89 5.42
CA VAL A 85 -1.50 -16.65 6.21
C VAL A 85 -0.21 -16.46 7.00
N PHE A 86 0.37 -15.26 6.94
CA PHE A 86 1.56 -14.89 7.69
C PHE A 86 1.23 -13.75 8.65
N TYR A 87 1.53 -13.92 9.92
CA TYR A 87 1.34 -12.88 10.93
C TYR A 87 2.69 -12.28 11.31
N THR A 88 2.79 -10.95 11.27
CA THR A 88 4.00 -10.18 11.61
C THR A 88 3.70 -9.23 12.75
N CYS A 89 4.44 -9.33 13.85
CA CYS A 89 4.32 -8.38 14.95
C CYS A 89 4.76 -6.98 14.52
N THR A 90 3.90 -5.98 14.73
CA THR A 90 4.19 -4.57 14.44
C THR A 90 5.29 -4.00 15.33
N ASN A 91 5.48 -4.58 16.53
CA ASN A 91 6.45 -4.12 17.52
C ASN A 91 7.83 -4.80 17.35
N CYS A 92 7.89 -6.13 17.41
CA CYS A 92 9.16 -6.88 17.41
C CYS A 92 9.54 -7.50 16.06
N LYS A 93 8.71 -7.31 15.01
CA LYS A 93 8.88 -7.89 13.66
C LYS A 93 8.97 -9.43 13.62
N PHE A 94 8.55 -10.11 14.68
CA PHE A 94 8.44 -11.57 14.69
C PHE A 94 7.38 -12.03 13.70
N GLN A 95 7.71 -13.01 12.87
CA GLN A 95 6.81 -13.56 11.87
C GLN A 95 6.48 -15.02 12.21
N GLU A 96 5.20 -15.35 12.20
CA GLU A 96 4.68 -16.70 12.30
C GLU A 96 3.85 -17.05 11.05
N LYS A 97 3.89 -18.33 10.66
CA LYS A 97 3.19 -18.85 9.48
C LYS A 97 2.08 -19.79 9.92
N GLU A 98 0.92 -19.65 9.31
CA GLU A 98 -0.25 -20.50 9.53
C GLU A 98 -0.73 -20.99 8.15
N ASP A 99 -0.52 -22.28 7.91
CA ASP A 99 -1.00 -22.97 6.72
C ASP A 99 -2.43 -23.47 7.00
N SER A 100 -3.40 -23.10 6.15
CA SER A 100 -4.79 -23.59 6.18
C SER A 100 -5.04 -24.64 5.11
#